data_AF-A0A0Q6A2C5-F1
#
_entry.id   AF-A0A0Q6A2C5-F1
#
_cell.length_a   1.000
_cell.length_b   1.000
_cell.length_c   1.000
_cell.angle_alpha   90.00
_cell.angle_beta   90.00
_cell.angle_gamma   90.00
#
_symmetry.space_group_name_H-M   'P 1'
#
loop_
_entity.id
_entity.type
_entity.pdbx_description
1 polymer ?
#
loop_
_entity_poly.entity_id
_entity_poly.type
_entity_poly.pdbx_seq_one_letter_code
_entity_poly.pdbx_strand_id
1 'polypeptide(L)'
;MKKKFIYAFFLFLTAGLLFSCMNDESQDTNLSTIEKSKDFNGKTFSRETAIREDFSKIKNSTKLISTIFLNLGVKEIIKTDSYYKLVTFKGFKTRGYSENMSDYEFEYKDNVLSLRDDGSFRIYESDGSFYIESPIAVLPIKDLDQKILNDNKNLQILLAFLNEITTNDIEKTDYDTYSRMATGIGCSLFNTEYAWGIGMTGSAAWANYNFNLSWDLSPNGSGDLIGCKPLGSAVLNHYGDFYYVLRPYCCN
;
A
#
# COMPACT_ATOMS: atom_id res chain seq x y z
N MET A 1 26.63 62.18 40.30
CA MET A 1 26.17 61.04 41.12
C MET A 1 25.79 59.89 40.19
N LYS A 2 26.23 58.68 40.53
CA LYS A 2 26.12 57.43 39.74
C LYS A 2 24.71 56.82 39.80
N LYS A 3 24.30 56.13 38.73
CA LYS A 3 23.47 54.89 38.61
C LYS A 3 23.03 54.81 37.14
N LYS A 4 23.66 54.06 36.21
CA LYS A 4 23.78 52.60 36.02
C LYS A 4 22.45 51.83 36.18
N PHE A 5 21.80 51.54 35.05
CA PHE A 5 20.87 50.43 34.80
C PHE A 5 21.11 50.01 33.33
N ILE A 6 22.04 49.09 33.08
CA ILE A 6 21.83 47.66 32.81
C ILE A 6 20.87 47.45 31.62
N TYR A 7 21.43 47.54 30.41
CA TYR A 7 20.98 46.78 29.26
C TYR A 7 21.68 45.42 29.33
N ALA A 8 20.92 44.36 29.61
CA ALA A 8 21.40 43.00 29.48
C ALA A 8 20.26 42.12 28.96
N PHE A 9 20.57 41.46 27.85
CA PHE A 9 20.18 40.08 27.55
C PHE A 9 18.69 39.77 27.47
N PHE A 10 18.19 39.55 26.25
CA PHE A 10 17.80 38.21 25.82
C PHE A 10 17.70 38.18 24.29
N LEU A 11 18.85 37.95 23.66
CA LEU A 11 19.00 37.58 22.27
C LEU A 11 19.34 36.08 22.30
N PHE A 12 18.31 35.26 22.18
CA PHE A 12 18.32 33.80 22.17
C PHE A 12 17.02 33.42 21.43
N LEU A 13 16.95 32.56 20.43
CA LEU A 13 17.85 31.51 19.99
C LEU A 13 17.32 31.07 18.60
N THR A 14 17.92 31.55 17.51
CA THR A 14 17.77 30.97 16.16
C THR A 14 19.02 30.17 15.85
N ALA A 15 18.99 28.89 16.18
CA ALA A 15 19.83 27.81 15.69
C ALA A 15 19.04 26.53 16.02
N GLY A 16 18.64 25.70 15.08
CA GLY A 16 19.54 24.90 14.27
C GLY A 16 19.24 23.44 14.60
N LEU A 17 18.24 22.86 13.95
CA LEU A 17 18.03 21.42 13.85
C LEU A 17 17.91 21.07 12.37
N LEU A 18 18.99 21.38 11.64
CA LEU A 18 19.35 20.72 10.40
C LEU A 18 20.57 19.86 10.73
N PHE A 19 20.57 18.63 10.22
CA PHE A 19 21.67 17.66 10.23
C PHE A 19 22.05 17.02 11.58
N SER A 20 21.38 15.90 11.90
CA SER A 20 22.05 14.75 12.50
C SER A 20 22.22 13.66 11.44
N CYS A 21 23.21 13.85 10.58
CA CYS A 21 24.01 12.76 10.05
C CYS A 21 25.45 13.16 10.31
N MET A 22 25.99 12.80 11.47
CA MET A 22 27.43 12.80 11.67
C MET A 22 28.00 11.72 10.76
N ASN A 23 28.74 12.17 9.75
CA ASN A 23 29.85 11.44 9.18
C ASN A 23 30.89 11.22 10.29
N ASP A 24 31.35 9.98 10.44
CA ASP A 24 32.73 9.73 10.81
C ASP A 24 33.54 9.70 9.52
N GLU A 25 34.44 10.67 9.39
CA GLU A 25 35.45 10.74 8.33
C GLU A 25 36.76 10.19 8.90
N SER A 26 37.35 9.19 8.24
CA SER A 26 38.80 9.07 8.19
C SER A 26 39.22 8.71 6.76
N GLN A 27 40.15 9.51 6.25
CA GLN A 27 40.57 9.64 4.86
C GLN A 27 41.50 8.51 4.36
N ASP A 28 41.34 8.25 3.05
CA ASP A 28 42.34 7.90 2.02
C ASP A 28 43.25 6.68 2.25
N THR A 29 43.45 5.73 1.32
CA THR A 29 43.80 5.91 -0.10
C THR A 29 43.83 4.53 -0.81
N ASN A 30 43.74 4.53 -2.15
CA ASN A 30 44.19 3.50 -3.11
C ASN A 30 43.28 2.29 -3.43
N LEU A 31 42.52 2.48 -4.52
CA LEU A 31 42.48 1.64 -5.73
C LEU A 31 43.02 0.19 -5.60
N SER A 32 42.11 -0.77 -5.43
CA SER A 32 42.22 -2.07 -6.10
C SER A 32 40.83 -2.69 -6.24
N THR A 33 40.44 -2.89 -7.50
CA THR A 33 39.46 -3.85 -8.00
C THR A 33 39.24 -5.03 -7.07
N ILE A 34 38.09 -5.07 -6.39
CA ILE A 34 37.48 -6.31 -5.94
C ILE A 34 35.98 -6.18 -6.20
N GLU A 35 35.55 -6.82 -7.28
CA GLU A 35 34.21 -7.37 -7.44
C GLU A 35 33.77 -7.99 -6.11
N LYS A 36 32.85 -7.33 -5.42
CA LYS A 36 31.93 -8.03 -4.54
C LYS A 36 30.57 -7.95 -5.18
N SER A 37 30.40 -8.84 -6.15
CA SER A 37 29.13 -9.55 -6.32
C SER A 37 28.50 -9.72 -4.93
N LYS A 38 27.37 -9.05 -4.70
CA LYS A 38 26.39 -9.62 -3.79
C LYS A 38 26.04 -10.95 -4.42
N ASP A 39 26.64 -12.02 -3.92
CA ASP A 39 26.12 -13.37 -4.05
C ASP A 39 24.67 -13.32 -3.55
N PHE A 40 23.76 -12.99 -4.47
CA PHE A 40 22.47 -13.63 -4.48
C PHE A 40 22.82 -15.10 -4.67
N ASN A 41 22.99 -15.77 -3.53
CA ASN A 41 23.03 -17.21 -3.48
C ASN A 41 21.64 -17.63 -3.95
N GLY A 42 21.49 -17.69 -5.28
CA GLY A 42 20.37 -18.25 -5.97
C GLY A 42 20.37 -19.71 -5.59
N LYS A 43 19.79 -20.00 -4.42
CA LYS A 43 19.02 -21.21 -4.27
C LYS A 43 17.98 -21.09 -5.37
N THR A 44 18.31 -21.66 -6.52
CA THR A 44 17.34 -22.20 -7.46
C THR A 44 16.49 -23.09 -6.57
N PHE A 45 15.41 -22.52 -6.05
CA PHE A 45 14.43 -23.29 -5.31
C PHE A 45 13.94 -24.26 -6.36
N SER A 46 14.41 -25.51 -6.23
CA SER A 46 13.84 -26.66 -6.89
C SER A 46 12.35 -26.41 -6.94
N ARG A 47 11.78 -26.41 -8.15
CA ARG A 47 10.33 -26.26 -8.39
C ARG A 47 9.60 -27.52 -7.88
N GLU A 48 10.07 -28.11 -6.79
CA GLU A 48 9.40 -29.12 -6.00
C GLU A 48 8.10 -28.50 -5.54
N THR A 49 7.04 -29.20 -5.92
CA THR A 49 5.63 -28.96 -5.62
C THR A 49 5.42 -28.71 -4.13
N ALA A 50 5.61 -27.46 -3.70
CA ALA A 50 4.99 -26.95 -2.50
C ALA A 50 3.49 -27.24 -2.60
N ILE A 51 2.93 -27.88 -1.59
CA ILE A 51 1.49 -28.18 -1.55
C ILE A 51 0.78 -26.82 -1.47
N ARG A 52 0.09 -26.45 -2.55
CA ARG A 52 -0.64 -25.17 -2.61
C ARG A 52 -2.02 -25.35 -1.99
N GLU A 53 -2.30 -24.56 -0.96
CA GLU A 53 -3.55 -24.61 -0.22
C GLU A 53 -4.62 -23.74 -0.88
N ASP A 54 -5.89 -24.16 -0.84
CA ASP A 54 -6.99 -23.31 -1.30
C ASP A 54 -7.34 -22.28 -0.22
N PHE A 55 -7.08 -21.01 -0.51
CA PHE A 55 -7.25 -19.89 0.41
C PHE A 55 -8.40 -18.96 0.04
N SER A 56 -9.01 -19.14 -1.13
CA SER A 56 -10.11 -18.30 -1.58
C SER A 56 -11.39 -18.58 -0.80
N LYS A 57 -11.89 -17.58 -0.08
CA LYS A 57 -13.21 -17.64 0.57
C LYS A 57 -14.38 -17.30 -0.36
N ILE A 58 -14.09 -16.74 -1.55
CA ILE A 58 -15.12 -16.34 -2.52
C ILE A 58 -15.46 -17.52 -3.44
N LYS A 59 -16.72 -17.98 -3.40
CA LYS A 59 -17.17 -19.18 -4.14
C LYS A 59 -17.81 -18.90 -5.51
N ASN A 60 -18.69 -17.90 -5.67
CA ASN A 60 -19.38 -17.60 -6.95
C ASN A 60 -19.55 -16.09 -7.20
N SER A 61 -20.13 -15.35 -6.27
CA SER A 61 -20.10 -13.88 -6.25
C SER A 61 -20.34 -13.43 -4.82
N THR A 62 -19.86 -12.23 -4.48
CA THR A 62 -20.13 -11.63 -3.19
C THR A 62 -20.35 -10.13 -3.33
N LYS A 63 -21.41 -9.67 -2.65
CA LYS A 63 -21.65 -8.24 -2.39
C LYS A 63 -21.06 -7.79 -1.07
N LEU A 64 -20.61 -8.73 -0.23
CA LEU A 64 -19.86 -8.44 0.98
C LEU A 64 -18.41 -8.19 0.61
N ILE A 65 -17.97 -6.96 0.79
CA ILE A 65 -16.67 -6.44 0.39
C ILE A 65 -16.01 -5.78 1.61
N SER A 66 -14.68 -5.87 1.71
CA SER A 66 -13.95 -5.15 2.76
C SER A 66 -14.11 -3.63 2.61
N THR A 67 -14.00 -2.90 3.72
CA THR A 67 -14.04 -1.43 3.70
C THR A 67 -12.95 -0.84 2.79
N ILE A 68 -11.80 -1.49 2.64
CA ILE A 68 -10.74 -1.05 1.71
C ILE A 68 -11.27 -1.05 0.28
N PHE A 69 -11.84 -2.17 -0.19
CA PHE A 69 -12.32 -2.30 -1.56
C PHE A 69 -13.51 -1.38 -1.84
N LEU A 70 -14.39 -1.18 -0.84
CA LEU A 70 -15.44 -0.16 -0.91
C LEU A 70 -14.86 1.25 -1.06
N ASN A 71 -13.80 1.57 -0.32
CA ASN A 71 -13.09 2.85 -0.45
C ASN A 71 -12.43 3.02 -1.82
N LEU A 72 -11.90 1.93 -2.40
CA LEU A 72 -11.37 1.87 -3.77
C LEU A 72 -12.45 1.83 -4.87
N GLY A 73 -13.73 1.94 -4.50
CA GLY A 73 -14.83 2.06 -5.46
C GLY A 73 -15.44 0.74 -5.93
N VAL A 74 -15.13 -0.39 -5.29
CA VAL A 74 -15.69 -1.72 -5.62
C VAL A 74 -17.03 -1.92 -4.92
N LYS A 75 -18.04 -2.43 -5.62
CA LYS A 75 -19.36 -2.77 -5.07
C LYS A 75 -19.63 -4.27 -5.00
N GLU A 76 -18.99 -5.05 -5.86
CA GLU A 76 -19.25 -6.48 -6.01
C GLU A 76 -18.05 -7.18 -6.64
N ILE A 77 -17.79 -8.40 -6.21
CA ILE A 77 -16.82 -9.31 -6.83
C ILE A 77 -17.60 -10.44 -7.49
N ILE A 78 -17.40 -10.60 -8.79
CA ILE A 78 -17.98 -11.69 -9.57
C ILE A 78 -16.87 -12.70 -9.84
N LYS A 79 -17.04 -13.92 -9.35
CA LYS A 79 -16.18 -15.05 -9.74
C LYS A 79 -16.77 -15.71 -10.99
N THR A 80 -15.92 -15.85 -11.98
CA THR A 80 -16.09 -16.71 -13.15
C THR A 80 -15.16 -17.91 -13.00
N ASP A 81 -15.29 -18.95 -13.82
CA ASP A 81 -14.59 -20.26 -13.70
C ASP A 81 -13.20 -20.20 -13.04
N SER A 82 -12.29 -19.35 -13.54
CA SER A 82 -10.96 -19.15 -12.98
C SER A 82 -10.57 -17.68 -12.77
N TYR A 83 -11.52 -16.74 -12.85
CA TYR A 83 -11.19 -15.31 -12.73
C TYR A 83 -12.18 -14.54 -11.88
N TYR A 84 -11.69 -13.52 -11.18
CA TYR A 84 -12.50 -12.53 -10.49
C TYR A 84 -12.53 -11.24 -11.28
N LYS A 85 -13.74 -10.70 -11.43
CA LYS A 85 -14.01 -9.37 -11.97
C LYS A 85 -14.58 -8.49 -10.89
N LEU A 86 -14.11 -7.24 -10.85
CA LEU A 86 -14.58 -6.25 -9.91
C LEU A 86 -15.62 -5.36 -10.59
N VAL A 87 -16.80 -5.28 -10.00
CA VAL A 87 -17.78 -4.29 -10.41
C VAL A 87 -17.58 -3.07 -9.54
N THR A 88 -17.39 -1.91 -10.16
CA THR A 88 -17.13 -0.66 -9.46
C THR A 88 -18.30 0.32 -9.55
N PHE A 89 -18.30 1.30 -8.66
CA PHE A 89 -19.22 2.43 -8.63
C PHE A 89 -18.50 3.78 -8.81
N LYS A 90 -17.18 3.80 -8.63
CA LYS A 90 -16.29 4.94 -8.96
C LYS A 90 -14.85 4.45 -9.15
N GLY A 91 -14.02 5.28 -9.78
CA GLY A 91 -12.57 5.14 -9.72
C GLY A 91 -11.99 5.70 -8.41
N PHE A 92 -10.69 5.51 -8.22
CA PHE A 92 -9.93 6.08 -7.13
C PHE A 92 -8.67 6.76 -7.67
N LYS A 93 -8.18 7.77 -6.95
CA LYS A 93 -6.95 8.45 -7.31
C LYS A 93 -5.83 8.08 -6.36
N THR A 94 -4.65 7.82 -6.91
CA THR A 94 -3.44 7.64 -6.11
C THR A 94 -2.21 8.06 -6.89
N ARG A 95 -1.36 8.90 -6.27
CA ARG A 95 -0.07 9.31 -6.85
C ARG A 95 -0.18 9.88 -8.27
N GLY A 96 -1.30 10.54 -8.60
CA GLY A 96 -1.54 11.11 -9.94
C GLY A 96 -2.04 10.14 -10.98
N TYR A 97 -2.39 8.93 -10.58
CA TYR A 97 -3.11 7.98 -11.41
C TYR A 97 -4.57 7.99 -10.98
N SER A 98 -5.47 8.19 -11.96
CA SER A 98 -6.86 7.81 -11.83
C SER A 98 -6.97 6.35 -12.23
N GLU A 99 -7.32 5.50 -11.29
CA GLU A 99 -7.41 4.06 -11.47
C GLU A 99 -8.87 3.63 -11.29
N ASN A 100 -9.27 2.56 -11.96
CA ASN A 100 -10.55 1.92 -11.73
C ASN A 100 -10.31 0.45 -11.44
N MET A 101 -10.80 -0.04 -10.30
CA MET A 101 -10.64 -1.43 -9.93
C MET A 101 -11.27 -2.39 -10.96
N SER A 102 -12.21 -1.94 -11.80
CA SER A 102 -12.76 -2.74 -12.91
C SER A 102 -11.76 -3.03 -14.02
N ASP A 103 -10.66 -2.28 -14.09
CA ASP A 103 -9.61 -2.46 -15.10
C ASP A 103 -8.66 -3.61 -14.72
N TYR A 104 -8.79 -4.14 -13.51
CA TYR A 104 -8.03 -5.27 -13.01
C TYR A 104 -8.88 -6.53 -13.01
N GLU A 105 -8.41 -7.56 -13.71
CA GLU A 105 -8.94 -8.93 -13.61
C GLU A 105 -7.93 -9.82 -12.91
N PHE A 106 -8.41 -10.66 -12.00
CA PHE A 106 -7.58 -11.54 -11.19
C PHE A 106 -7.82 -12.99 -11.60
N GLU A 107 -6.77 -13.72 -11.93
CA GLU A 107 -6.85 -15.17 -12.16
C GLU A 107 -6.60 -15.90 -10.83
N TYR A 108 -7.47 -16.85 -10.50
CA TYR A 108 -7.27 -17.80 -9.41
C TYR A 108 -7.45 -19.22 -9.92
N LYS A 109 -6.31 -19.87 -10.17
CA LYS A 109 -6.25 -21.18 -10.79
C LYS A 109 -5.17 -22.00 -10.10
N ASP A 110 -5.47 -23.27 -9.84
CA ASP A 110 -4.55 -24.20 -9.19
C ASP A 110 -4.01 -23.65 -7.86
N ASN A 111 -4.90 -22.99 -7.09
CA ASN A 111 -4.60 -22.33 -5.81
C ASN A 111 -3.50 -21.24 -5.92
N VAL A 112 -3.44 -20.56 -7.07
CA VAL A 112 -2.53 -19.45 -7.33
C VAL A 112 -3.33 -18.24 -7.76
N LEU A 113 -3.08 -17.11 -7.10
CA LEU A 113 -3.63 -15.80 -7.45
C LEU A 113 -2.64 -15.01 -8.31
N SER A 114 -3.11 -14.37 -9.38
CA SER A 114 -2.32 -13.45 -10.21
C SER A 114 -3.21 -12.42 -10.92
N LEU A 115 -2.60 -11.39 -11.51
CA LEU A 115 -3.34 -10.52 -12.44
C LEU A 115 -3.39 -11.19 -13.82
N ARG A 116 -4.55 -11.13 -14.47
CA ARG A 116 -4.79 -11.80 -15.74
C ARG A 116 -3.89 -11.24 -16.87
N ASP A 117 -3.80 -9.92 -16.95
CA ASP A 117 -3.03 -9.23 -17.98
C ASP A 117 -1.57 -8.98 -17.56
N ASP A 118 -1.19 -9.35 -16.33
CA ASP A 118 0.17 -9.26 -15.80
C ASP A 118 0.50 -10.45 -14.88
N GLY A 119 0.94 -11.54 -15.48
CA GLY A 119 1.39 -12.75 -14.78
C GLY A 119 2.79 -12.62 -14.13
N SER A 120 3.37 -11.42 -14.07
CA SER A 120 4.71 -11.22 -13.49
C SER A 120 4.74 -11.58 -12.01
N PHE A 121 3.64 -11.44 -11.29
CA PHE A 121 3.53 -11.83 -9.89
C PHE A 121 2.43 -12.85 -9.69
N ARG A 122 2.75 -13.90 -8.95
CA ARG A 122 1.84 -14.98 -8.59
C ARG A 122 1.93 -15.22 -7.10
N ILE A 123 0.80 -15.35 -6.43
CA ILE A 123 0.71 -15.56 -4.99
C ILE A 123 0.07 -16.91 -4.71
N TYR A 124 0.64 -17.67 -3.78
CA TYR A 124 0.05 -18.92 -3.31
C TYR A 124 0.29 -19.10 -1.81
N GLU A 125 -0.55 -19.89 -1.15
CA GLU A 125 -0.35 -20.31 0.23
C GLU A 125 0.29 -21.69 0.28
N SER A 126 1.26 -21.88 1.18
CA SER A 126 1.89 -23.15 1.49
C SER A 126 2.32 -23.17 2.95
N ASP A 127 1.93 -24.20 3.69
CA ASP A 127 2.23 -24.37 5.12
C ASP A 127 1.78 -23.16 5.95
N GLY A 128 0.57 -22.66 5.67
CA GLY A 128 -0.02 -21.49 6.34
C GLY A 128 0.71 -20.17 6.15
N SER A 129 1.61 -20.08 5.16
CA SER A 129 2.35 -18.86 4.81
C SER A 129 2.13 -18.51 3.34
N PHE A 130 2.02 -17.21 3.04
CA PHE A 130 1.92 -16.74 1.67
C PHE A 130 3.29 -16.55 1.03
N TYR A 131 3.41 -16.99 -0.22
CA TYR A 131 4.59 -16.83 -1.04
C TYR A 131 4.25 -16.02 -2.29
N ILE A 132 5.25 -15.30 -2.79
CA ILE A 132 5.21 -14.61 -4.07
C ILE A 132 6.24 -15.21 -5.02
N GLU A 133 5.77 -15.65 -6.18
CA GLU A 133 6.58 -16.04 -7.33
C GLU A 133 6.63 -14.85 -8.30
N SER A 134 7.84 -14.46 -8.66
CA SER A 134 8.17 -13.43 -9.65
C SER A 134 9.14 -14.02 -10.69
N PRO A 135 9.47 -13.31 -11.79
CA PRO A 135 10.36 -13.87 -12.82
C PRO A 135 11.79 -14.12 -12.31
N ILE A 136 12.17 -13.47 -11.19
CA ILE A 136 13.53 -13.50 -10.65
C ILE A 136 13.65 -14.25 -9.32
N ALA A 137 12.55 -14.50 -8.62
CA ALA A 137 12.58 -15.12 -7.29
C ALA A 137 11.23 -15.69 -6.87
N VAL A 138 11.28 -16.71 -6.01
CA VAL A 138 10.17 -17.18 -5.18
C VAL A 138 10.54 -16.92 -3.72
N LEU A 139 9.70 -16.20 -2.98
CA LEU A 139 10.00 -15.84 -1.60
C LEU A 139 8.72 -15.71 -0.76
N PRO A 140 8.78 -15.92 0.58
CA PRO A 140 7.68 -15.60 1.47
C PRO A 140 7.29 -14.12 1.38
N ILE A 141 6.00 -13.77 1.40
CA ILE A 141 5.56 -12.37 1.27
C ILE A 141 6.24 -11.48 2.32
N LYS A 142 6.38 -11.93 3.58
CA LYS A 142 7.10 -11.20 4.64
C LYS A 142 8.54 -10.78 4.30
N ASP A 143 9.19 -11.49 3.38
CA ASP A 143 10.57 -11.23 2.97
C ASP A 143 10.64 -10.35 1.70
N LEU A 144 9.49 -9.86 1.20
CA LEU A 144 9.40 -8.97 0.04
C LEU A 144 10.12 -7.65 0.33
N ASP A 145 10.97 -7.22 -0.60
CA ASP A 145 11.63 -5.93 -0.51
C ASP A 145 10.62 -4.78 -0.66
N GLN A 146 10.62 -3.85 0.31
CA GLN A 146 9.71 -2.69 0.33
C GLN A 146 9.81 -1.83 -0.94
N LYS A 147 10.99 -1.74 -1.56
CA LYS A 147 11.20 -1.00 -2.80
C LYS A 147 10.43 -1.63 -3.96
N ILE A 148 10.46 -2.96 -4.09
CA ILE A 148 9.70 -3.69 -5.12
C ILE A 148 8.21 -3.41 -4.96
N LEU A 149 7.72 -3.49 -3.73
CA LEU A 149 6.33 -3.18 -3.41
C LEU A 149 5.97 -1.73 -3.80
N ASN A 150 6.79 -0.75 -3.42
CA ASN A 150 6.54 0.67 -3.70
C ASN A 150 6.57 1.03 -5.19
N ASP A 151 7.40 0.34 -5.98
CA ASP A 151 7.64 0.62 -7.39
C ASP A 151 6.65 -0.11 -8.32
N ASN A 152 5.96 -1.14 -7.83
CA ASN A 152 5.07 -1.96 -8.65
C ASN A 152 3.60 -1.85 -8.22
N LYS A 153 2.82 -1.03 -8.92
CA LYS A 153 1.39 -0.83 -8.62
C LYS A 153 0.57 -2.12 -8.73
N ASN A 154 0.88 -2.95 -9.73
CA ASN A 154 0.16 -4.19 -10.01
C ASN A 154 0.32 -5.17 -8.84
N LEU A 155 1.51 -5.25 -8.26
CA LEU A 155 1.77 -6.00 -7.03
C LEU A 155 0.97 -5.44 -5.84
N GLN A 156 0.90 -4.12 -5.68
CA GLN A 156 0.11 -3.53 -4.58
C GLN A 156 -1.39 -3.87 -4.72
N ILE A 157 -1.93 -3.80 -5.94
CA ILE A 157 -3.32 -4.17 -6.24
C ILE A 157 -3.55 -5.68 -6.01
N LEU A 158 -2.59 -6.51 -6.42
CA LEU A 158 -2.63 -7.96 -6.21
C LEU A 158 -2.65 -8.32 -4.71
N LEU A 159 -1.83 -7.64 -3.89
CA LEU A 159 -1.83 -7.82 -2.43
C LEU A 159 -3.11 -7.29 -1.78
N ALA A 160 -3.65 -6.16 -2.25
CA ALA A 160 -4.94 -5.68 -1.79
C ALA A 160 -6.06 -6.70 -2.09
N PHE A 161 -6.05 -7.32 -3.27
CA PHE A 161 -7.01 -8.35 -3.63
C PHE A 161 -6.80 -9.67 -2.89
N LEU A 162 -5.54 -10.03 -2.59
CA LEU A 162 -5.25 -11.12 -1.67
C LEU A 162 -5.97 -10.89 -0.34
N ASN A 163 -5.84 -9.70 0.28
CA ASN A 163 -6.59 -9.39 1.50
C ASN A 163 -8.09 -9.62 1.30
N GLU A 164 -8.68 -9.08 0.24
CA GLU A 164 -10.10 -9.22 -0.03
C GLU A 164 -10.58 -10.68 -0.10
N ILE A 165 -9.88 -11.58 -0.80
CA ILE A 165 -10.36 -12.96 -0.96
C ILE A 165 -10.11 -13.85 0.27
N THR A 166 -9.41 -13.32 1.26
CA THR A 166 -8.86 -14.09 2.38
C THR A 166 -9.38 -13.55 3.73
N THR A 167 -9.86 -12.31 3.78
CA THR A 167 -10.64 -11.71 4.89
C THR A 167 -11.96 -12.45 5.13
N ASN A 168 -12.36 -12.58 6.40
CA ASN A 168 -13.63 -13.21 6.79
C ASN A 168 -14.83 -12.31 6.46
N ASP A 169 -15.97 -12.91 6.08
CA ASP A 169 -17.19 -12.16 5.75
C ASP A 169 -17.72 -11.28 6.90
N ILE A 170 -17.39 -11.61 8.16
CA ILE A 170 -17.76 -10.82 9.34
C ILE A 170 -17.12 -9.42 9.34
N GLU A 171 -15.97 -9.27 8.66
CA GLU A 171 -15.23 -8.01 8.53
C GLU A 171 -15.62 -7.23 7.26
N LYS A 172 -16.65 -7.71 6.55
CA LYS A 172 -17.10 -7.15 5.28
C LYS A 172 -18.50 -6.58 5.41
N THR A 173 -18.83 -5.67 4.50
CA THR A 173 -20.17 -5.08 4.41
C THR A 173 -20.58 -4.93 2.94
N ASP A 174 -21.87 -4.67 2.71
CA ASP A 174 -22.38 -4.40 1.37
C ASP A 174 -22.33 -2.91 1.01
N TYR A 175 -22.35 -2.61 -0.28
CA TYR A 175 -22.32 -1.24 -0.80
C TYR A 175 -23.50 -0.37 -0.31
N ASP A 176 -24.71 -0.92 -0.15
CA ASP A 176 -25.87 -0.13 0.25
C ASP A 176 -25.75 0.28 1.73
N THR A 177 -25.23 -0.61 2.58
CA THR A 177 -24.90 -0.33 3.98
C THR A 177 -23.77 0.67 4.08
N TYR A 178 -22.67 0.44 3.38
CA TYR A 178 -21.53 1.34 3.35
C TYR A 178 -21.88 2.74 2.84
N SER A 179 -22.63 2.85 1.74
CA SER A 179 -23.04 4.13 1.16
C SER A 179 -23.93 4.93 2.12
N ARG A 180 -24.88 4.29 2.80
CA ARG A 180 -25.69 4.95 3.85
C ARG A 180 -24.84 5.45 5.01
N MET A 181 -23.84 4.69 5.45
CA MET A 181 -22.91 5.12 6.49
C MET A 181 -22.01 6.27 6.02
N ALA A 182 -21.56 6.23 4.76
CA ALA A 182 -20.73 7.26 4.15
C ALA A 182 -21.50 8.56 3.89
N THR A 183 -22.83 8.52 3.70
CA THR A 183 -23.69 9.72 3.52
C THR A 183 -23.91 10.56 4.80
N GLY A 184 -23.12 10.35 5.86
CA GLY A 184 -23.13 11.19 7.06
C GLY A 184 -22.77 12.66 6.77
N ILE A 185 -23.09 13.55 7.71
CA ILE A 185 -22.88 15.01 7.60
C ILE A 185 -21.38 15.29 7.39
N GLY A 186 -20.96 15.55 6.14
CA GLY A 186 -19.58 15.97 5.87
C GLY A 186 -19.11 15.83 4.42
N CYS A 187 -19.42 14.72 3.74
CA CYS A 187 -19.00 14.51 2.34
C CYS A 187 -19.81 13.41 1.64
N SER A 188 -20.13 13.60 0.36
CA SER A 188 -20.69 12.52 -0.48
C SER A 188 -19.63 11.47 -0.77
N LEU A 189 -20.03 10.20 -0.88
CA LEU A 189 -19.14 9.10 -1.29
C LEU A 189 -18.44 9.35 -2.64
N PHE A 190 -19.13 10.04 -3.56
CA PHE A 190 -18.59 10.42 -4.88
C PHE A 190 -17.58 11.56 -4.81
N ASN A 191 -17.59 12.31 -3.71
CA ASN A 191 -16.69 13.42 -3.44
C ASN A 191 -15.55 13.02 -2.49
N THR A 192 -15.55 11.78 -2.00
CA THR A 192 -14.50 11.28 -1.11
C THR A 192 -13.37 10.68 -1.93
N GLU A 193 -12.15 11.19 -1.78
CA GLU A 193 -10.92 10.59 -2.29
C GLU A 193 -10.13 9.95 -1.14
N TYR A 194 -9.20 9.05 -1.45
CA TYR A 194 -8.43 8.33 -0.44
C TYR A 194 -6.93 8.49 -0.64
N ALA A 195 -6.24 8.95 0.40
CA ALA A 195 -4.81 8.76 0.51
C ALA A 195 -4.56 7.38 1.14
N TRP A 196 -3.68 6.60 0.54
CA TRP A 196 -3.33 5.27 1.02
C TRP A 196 -1.84 5.02 0.95
N GLY A 197 -1.36 4.07 1.74
CA GLY A 197 0.00 3.57 1.64
C GLY A 197 0.07 2.11 2.08
N ILE A 198 1.04 1.38 1.52
CA ILE A 198 1.24 -0.04 1.77
C ILE A 198 2.69 -0.31 2.16
N GLY A 199 2.91 -1.28 3.02
CA GLY A 199 4.26 -1.68 3.41
C GLY A 199 4.35 -2.99 4.14
N MET A 200 5.55 -3.57 4.15
CA MET A 200 5.85 -4.83 4.82
C MET A 200 5.92 -4.69 6.34
N THR A 201 6.02 -3.46 6.83
CA THR A 201 5.89 -3.12 8.25
C THR A 201 4.93 -1.95 8.42
N GLY A 202 4.37 -1.78 9.60
CA GLY A 202 3.50 -0.64 9.88
C GLY A 202 4.20 0.71 9.65
N SER A 203 5.47 0.82 10.03
CA SER A 203 6.28 2.03 9.78
C SER A 203 6.51 2.28 8.30
N ALA A 204 6.76 1.23 7.51
CA ALA A 204 6.92 1.36 6.07
C ALA A 204 5.61 1.77 5.38
N ALA A 205 4.47 1.22 5.82
CA ALA A 205 3.16 1.61 5.33
C ALA A 205 2.85 3.08 5.62
N TRP A 206 3.19 3.57 6.82
CA TRP A 206 3.08 5.00 7.16
C TRP A 206 4.01 5.88 6.33
N ALA A 207 5.26 5.46 6.11
CA ALA A 207 6.20 6.20 5.28
C ALA A 207 5.70 6.30 3.84
N ASN A 208 5.20 5.19 3.27
CA ASN A 208 4.60 5.16 1.94
C ASN A 208 3.35 6.05 1.87
N TYR A 209 2.46 5.97 2.86
CA TYR A 209 1.28 6.83 2.97
C TYR A 209 1.64 8.31 3.00
N ASN A 210 2.60 8.72 3.83
CA ASN A 210 3.01 10.12 3.95
C ASN A 210 3.67 10.62 2.66
N PHE A 211 4.47 9.77 2.00
CA PHE A 211 5.03 10.06 0.69
C PHE A 211 3.91 10.30 -0.34
N ASN A 212 2.95 9.37 -0.46
CA ASN A 212 1.83 9.49 -1.39
C ASN A 212 0.97 10.71 -1.10
N LEU A 213 0.64 10.95 0.18
CA LEU A 213 -0.11 12.13 0.61
C LEU A 213 0.61 13.44 0.24
N SER A 214 1.92 13.50 0.44
CA SER A 214 2.70 14.70 0.09
C SER A 214 2.69 14.98 -1.41
N TRP A 215 2.71 13.91 -2.22
CA TRP A 215 2.59 14.00 -3.67
C TRP A 215 1.19 14.46 -4.08
N ASP A 216 0.15 13.93 -3.43
CA ASP A 216 -1.24 14.22 -3.74
C ASP A 216 -1.70 15.63 -3.30
N LEU A 217 -1.04 16.21 -2.30
CA LEU A 217 -1.26 17.59 -1.85
C LEU A 217 -0.39 18.62 -2.58
N SER A 218 0.59 18.18 -3.38
CA SER A 218 1.56 19.07 -4.02
C SER A 218 1.09 19.53 -5.40
N PRO A 219 1.16 20.84 -5.74
CA PRO A 219 0.87 21.32 -7.10
C PRO A 219 1.92 20.87 -8.13
N ASN A 220 3.10 20.44 -7.66
CA ASN A 220 4.15 19.84 -8.50
C ASN A 220 4.11 18.31 -8.48
N GLY A 221 3.18 17.71 -7.72
CA GLY A 221 2.89 16.28 -7.72
C GLY A 221 1.67 16.00 -8.58
N SER A 222 0.72 15.21 -8.07
CA SER A 222 -0.55 14.99 -8.76
C SER A 222 -1.55 16.12 -8.52
N GLY A 223 -1.52 16.70 -7.33
CA GLY A 223 -2.47 17.70 -6.89
C GLY A 223 -3.90 17.17 -6.67
N ASP A 224 -4.08 15.84 -6.66
CA ASP A 224 -5.41 15.19 -6.55
C ASP A 224 -6.18 15.55 -5.28
N LEU A 225 -5.46 15.88 -4.20
CA LEU A 225 -6.02 16.26 -2.91
C LEU A 225 -5.96 17.77 -2.62
N ILE A 226 -5.53 18.59 -3.59
CA ILE A 226 -5.49 20.05 -3.42
C ILE A 226 -6.91 20.58 -3.22
N GLY A 227 -7.13 21.29 -2.10
CA GLY A 227 -8.44 21.83 -1.74
C GLY A 227 -9.36 20.83 -1.03
N CYS A 228 -8.96 19.56 -0.92
CA CYS A 228 -9.73 18.56 -0.20
C CYS A 228 -9.53 18.66 1.32
N LYS A 229 -10.56 18.31 2.09
CA LYS A 229 -10.53 18.33 3.57
C LYS A 229 -10.39 16.91 4.11
N PRO A 230 -9.44 16.62 5.01
CA PRO A 230 -9.33 15.28 5.59
C PRO A 230 -10.58 14.92 6.40
N LEU A 231 -11.00 13.66 6.30
CA LEU A 231 -12.07 13.09 7.09
C LEU A 231 -11.48 12.11 8.12
N GLY A 232 -11.62 12.44 9.40
CA GLY A 232 -11.10 11.61 10.49
C GLY A 232 -9.56 11.46 10.48
N SER A 233 -9.08 10.41 11.16
CA SER A 233 -7.66 10.05 11.23
C SER A 233 -7.30 8.96 10.22
N ALA A 234 -6.04 8.95 9.80
CA ALA A 234 -5.50 7.81 9.06
C ALA A 234 -5.46 6.57 9.95
N VAL A 235 -5.80 5.41 9.39
CA VAL A 235 -5.88 4.14 10.12
C VAL A 235 -4.87 3.16 9.55
N LEU A 236 -4.02 2.60 10.42
CA LEU A 236 -3.15 1.47 10.10
C LEU A 236 -3.90 0.17 10.32
N ASN A 237 -3.78 -0.72 9.35
CA ASN A 237 -4.30 -2.07 9.41
C ASN A 237 -3.23 -3.05 8.92
N HIS A 238 -3.40 -4.32 9.22
CA HIS A 238 -2.48 -5.38 8.81
C HIS A 238 -3.27 -6.56 8.26
N TYR A 239 -2.68 -7.24 7.29
CA TYR A 239 -3.22 -8.45 6.70
C TYR A 239 -2.10 -9.46 6.45
N GLY A 240 -2.12 -10.56 7.21
CA GLY A 240 -1.01 -11.52 7.20
C GLY A 240 0.32 -10.82 7.42
N ASP A 241 1.17 -10.85 6.40
CA ASP A 241 2.55 -10.35 6.43
C ASP A 241 2.73 -8.88 5.97
N PHE A 242 1.66 -8.16 5.59
CA PHE A 242 1.77 -6.77 5.12
C PHE A 242 0.76 -5.83 5.79
N TYR A 243 1.01 -4.52 5.64
CA TYR A 243 0.29 -3.44 6.29
C TYR A 243 -0.22 -2.43 5.27
N TYR A 244 -1.35 -1.80 5.58
CA TYR A 244 -1.87 -0.66 4.83
C TYR A 244 -2.32 0.46 5.76
N VAL A 245 -2.16 1.70 5.28
CA VAL A 245 -2.65 2.91 5.92
C VAL A 245 -3.62 3.59 4.96
N LEU A 246 -4.76 4.05 5.46
CA LEU A 246 -5.77 4.72 4.65
C LEU A 246 -6.35 5.93 5.38
N ARG A 247 -6.61 7.02 4.64
CA ARG A 247 -7.39 8.16 5.12
C ARG A 247 -8.30 8.74 4.03
N PRO A 248 -9.60 8.94 4.33
CA PRO A 248 -10.50 9.65 3.43
C PRO A 248 -10.28 11.17 3.44
N TYR A 249 -10.55 11.80 2.30
CA TYR A 249 -10.55 13.26 2.08
C TYR A 249 -11.80 13.66 1.30
N CYS A 250 -12.45 14.75 1.68
CA CYS A 250 -13.58 15.33 0.98
C CYS A 250 -13.13 16.39 -0.03
N CYS A 251 -13.38 16.17 -1.31
CA CYS A 251 -13.08 17.05 -2.41
C CYS A 251 -14.38 17.65 -2.98
N ASN A 252 -14.37 18.94 -3.33
CA ASN A 252 -15.53 19.64 -3.91
C ASN A 252 -15.32 19.94 -5.39
#